data_AF-A0A353HCK8-F1
#
_entry.id   AF-A0A353HCK8-F1
#
_cell.length_a   1.000
_cell.length_b   1.000
_cell.length_c   1.000
_cell.angle_alpha   90.00
_cell.angle_beta   90.00
_cell.angle_gamma   90.00
#
_symmetry.space_group_name_H-M   'P 1'
#
loop_
_entity.id
_entity.type
_entity.pdbx_description
1 polymer ?
#
loop_
_entity_poly.entity_id
_entity_poly.type
_entity_poly.pdbx_seq_one_letter_code
_entity_poly.pdbx_strand_id
1 'polypeptide(L)'
;MAYYFNETSHTFNEYLLVPGYSSADCIPANVSLKTPLVKYKKGEEPAISMNIPLTSAIMQSVSGDRLAVALAREGGVSFIYGSQSAEDEAAMVEKAKSYKAGFVVSESNVTPDDTLADILALKAKNGHSTVAVTSNGKPDGKLLGIVTSRDYRVSRMEKTEKVVNFMTPFDKLVCGHKDITLKEVKKIYEKLNIKFDSYAGESFYNDKMQPVIDELTEKGLLVESDGAKVVKLDDYGMPPCIILRSDGASLYATRDLAAALYRKKTYDFYKCLYVVAYQQDLHFKQLFKVLELMGKEWAKDMVHVSFGMVSLEDGAMSTREGKVVLLEDVLNKAVEKCLNIINEKNPNLEDKENVAEIVGIGAVIFGTLFSGRIKDITFSYDKMLNFDGETGPYVQYTCARCKSVLRKSGEIKDYKVTSVNDDEYALTTLLARFPEIVKQSAEKYEPSIITRYSVDLAEAYNKFYFDYRILGEEDDVKNYRLALTSATLYVLSSALRLLGISVPKKM
;
A
#
# COMPACT_ATOMS: atom_id res chain seq x y z
N MET A 1 -26.27 -43.37 47.90
CA MET A 1 -26.51 -42.48 49.06
C MET A 1 -25.78 -41.17 48.77
N ALA A 2 -26.51 -40.05 48.69
CA ALA A 2 -25.90 -38.74 48.57
C ALA A 2 -25.36 -38.30 49.94
N TYR A 3 -24.15 -37.76 49.96
CA TYR A 3 -23.58 -37.15 51.16
C TYR A 3 -24.15 -35.75 51.31
N TYR A 4 -24.86 -35.50 52.40
CA TYR A 4 -25.36 -34.17 52.76
C TYR A 4 -24.40 -33.55 53.78
N PHE A 5 -23.91 -32.36 53.47
CA PHE A 5 -23.17 -31.54 54.43
C PHE A 5 -24.19 -30.70 55.20
N ASN A 6 -24.13 -30.76 56.54
CA ASN A 6 -25.02 -29.99 57.43
C ASN A 6 -24.50 -28.55 57.68
N GLU A 7 -23.52 -28.12 56.89
CA GLU A 7 -22.88 -26.82 56.96
C GLU A 7 -23.60 -25.83 56.04
N THR A 8 -23.55 -24.54 56.34
CA THR A 8 -24.17 -23.51 55.50
C THR A 8 -23.51 -23.49 54.13
N SER A 9 -24.28 -23.60 53.05
CA SER A 9 -23.77 -23.53 51.68
C SER A 9 -23.33 -22.10 51.36
N HIS A 10 -22.03 -21.89 51.16
CA HIS A 10 -21.47 -20.58 50.82
C HIS A 10 -21.55 -20.28 49.31
N THR A 11 -22.03 -19.10 48.94
CA THR A 11 -22.02 -18.62 47.55
C THR A 11 -20.74 -17.84 47.23
N PHE A 12 -20.38 -17.69 45.93
CA PHE A 12 -19.19 -16.92 45.51
C PHE A 12 -19.20 -15.46 46.02
N ASN A 13 -20.38 -14.93 46.36
CA ASN A 13 -20.56 -13.58 46.92
C ASN A 13 -20.22 -13.48 48.42
N GLU A 14 -19.97 -14.60 49.10
CA GLU A 14 -19.60 -14.63 50.52
C GLU A 14 -18.08 -14.61 50.75
N TYR A 15 -17.29 -14.68 49.67
CA TYR A 15 -15.84 -14.49 49.75
C TYR A 15 -15.50 -13.00 49.67
N LEU A 16 -14.84 -12.49 50.71
CA LEU A 16 -14.23 -11.16 50.72
C LEU A 16 -12.95 -11.21 49.89
N LEU A 17 -12.88 -10.51 48.76
CA LEU A 17 -11.60 -10.13 48.17
C LEU A 17 -10.94 -9.16 49.17
N VAL A 18 -9.93 -9.64 49.91
CA VAL A 18 -9.19 -8.83 50.89
C VAL A 18 -8.07 -8.08 50.16
N PRO A 19 -8.17 -6.76 49.92
CA PRO A 19 -7.05 -5.99 49.38
C PRO A 19 -5.95 -5.96 50.45
N GLY A 20 -4.79 -6.52 50.14
CA GLY A 20 -3.65 -6.63 51.07
C GLY A 20 -3.06 -8.04 51.23
N TYR A 21 -3.73 -9.09 50.75
CA TYR A 21 -3.16 -10.45 50.67
C TYR A 21 -2.64 -10.84 49.28
N SER A 22 -2.86 -10.00 48.27
CA SER A 22 -2.11 -10.10 47.01
C SER A 22 -0.66 -9.72 47.31
N SER A 23 0.29 -10.66 47.16
CA SER A 23 1.69 -10.34 47.42
C SER A 23 2.17 -9.22 46.50
N ALA A 24 3.26 -8.54 46.88
CA ALA A 24 3.92 -7.57 46.02
C ALA A 24 4.36 -8.17 44.67
N ASP A 25 4.41 -9.50 44.58
CA ASP A 25 4.74 -10.23 43.35
C ASP A 25 3.54 -10.35 42.40
N CYS A 26 2.32 -10.02 42.84
CA CYS A 26 1.11 -10.04 42.01
C CYS A 26 1.04 -8.79 41.11
N ILE A 27 2.09 -8.59 40.31
CA ILE A 27 2.20 -7.54 39.29
C ILE A 27 2.04 -8.13 37.90
N PRO A 28 1.56 -7.37 36.91
CA PRO A 28 1.38 -7.86 35.54
C PRO A 28 2.64 -8.53 34.95
N ALA A 29 3.83 -8.05 35.30
CA ALA A 29 5.11 -8.60 34.85
C ALA A 29 5.38 -10.04 35.32
N ASN A 30 4.72 -10.49 36.39
CA ASN A 30 4.88 -11.83 36.97
C ASN A 30 3.73 -12.77 36.59
N VAL A 31 2.78 -12.32 35.76
CA VAL A 31 1.69 -13.16 35.27
C VAL A 31 2.24 -14.10 34.20
N SER A 32 2.22 -15.40 34.50
CA SER A 32 2.55 -16.43 33.52
C SER A 32 1.31 -16.81 32.71
N LEU A 33 1.41 -16.70 31.38
CA LEU A 33 0.39 -17.24 30.46
C LEU A 33 0.57 -18.73 30.19
N LYS A 34 1.49 -19.41 30.91
CA LYS A 34 1.78 -20.83 30.73
C LYS A 34 0.66 -21.67 31.33
N THR A 35 -0.10 -22.37 30.48
CA THR A 35 -1.18 -23.26 30.91
C THR A 35 -0.70 -24.71 30.98
N PRO A 36 -0.83 -25.41 32.12
CA PRO A 36 -0.63 -26.86 32.21
C PRO A 36 -1.77 -27.60 31.48
N LEU A 37 -1.43 -28.53 30.58
CA LEU A 37 -2.43 -29.36 29.87
C LEU A 37 -2.68 -30.72 30.53
N VAL A 38 -1.79 -31.13 31.42
CA VAL A 38 -1.85 -32.42 32.11
C VAL A 38 -1.81 -32.24 33.60
N LYS A 39 -2.40 -33.18 34.33
CA LYS A 39 -2.42 -33.20 35.79
C LYS A 39 -0.99 -33.24 36.34
N TYR A 40 -0.72 -32.44 37.36
CA TYR A 40 0.55 -32.34 38.06
C TYR A 40 0.29 -32.17 39.57
N LYS A 41 1.29 -32.44 40.43
CA LYS A 41 1.16 -32.20 41.88
C LYS A 41 1.66 -30.80 42.23
N LYS A 42 1.19 -30.26 43.36
CA LYS A 42 1.65 -28.97 43.88
C LYS A 42 3.16 -29.01 44.13
N GLY A 43 3.90 -28.13 43.46
CA GLY A 43 5.36 -28.06 43.52
C GLY A 43 6.10 -28.82 42.40
N GLU A 44 5.39 -29.51 41.51
CA GLU A 44 5.97 -30.17 40.32
C GLU A 44 5.68 -29.38 39.04
N GLU A 45 6.52 -29.57 38.01
CA GLU A 45 6.23 -29.05 36.67
C GLU A 45 5.30 -30.00 35.89
N PRO A 46 4.30 -29.45 35.15
CA PRO A 46 3.46 -30.26 34.29
C PRO A 46 4.28 -30.84 33.12
N ALA A 47 4.11 -32.14 32.84
CA ALA A 47 4.81 -32.79 31.73
C ALA A 47 4.46 -32.20 30.34
N ILE A 48 3.28 -31.58 30.22
CA ILE A 48 2.85 -30.84 29.02
C ILE A 48 2.27 -29.50 29.46
N SER A 49 2.79 -28.44 28.87
CA SER A 49 2.31 -27.07 29.06
C SER A 49 2.34 -26.29 27.76
N MET A 50 1.54 -25.24 27.67
CA MET A 50 1.53 -24.32 26.53
C MET A 50 1.79 -22.90 27.02
N ASN A 51 2.51 -22.09 26.24
CA ASN A 51 2.71 -20.67 26.51
C ASN A 51 1.53 -19.81 26.00
N ILE A 52 0.31 -20.32 26.16
CA ILE A 52 -0.91 -19.61 25.76
C ILE A 52 -1.97 -19.71 26.86
N PRO A 53 -2.81 -18.67 27.04
CA PRO A 53 -3.93 -18.73 27.96
C PRO A 53 -5.00 -19.70 27.47
N LEU A 54 -5.55 -20.53 28.36
CA LEU A 54 -6.60 -21.50 28.09
C LEU A 54 -7.75 -21.32 29.08
N THR A 55 -9.01 -21.39 28.63
CA THR A 55 -10.13 -21.51 29.56
C THR A 55 -10.17 -22.87 30.24
N SER A 56 -10.22 -22.86 31.57
CA SER A 56 -10.24 -24.07 32.40
C SER A 56 -11.64 -24.68 32.59
N ALA A 57 -12.69 -24.04 32.07
CA ALA A 57 -14.07 -24.48 32.23
C ALA A 57 -14.79 -24.59 30.88
N ILE A 58 -15.66 -25.60 30.76
CA ILE A 58 -16.56 -25.85 29.63
C ILE A 58 -17.99 -25.75 30.17
N MET A 59 -18.45 -24.53 30.46
CA MET A 59 -19.76 -24.27 31.08
C MET A 59 -20.42 -23.08 30.39
N GLN A 60 -21.73 -23.10 30.24
CA GLN A 60 -22.47 -22.06 29.50
C GLN A 60 -22.22 -20.63 30.01
N SER A 61 -22.05 -20.46 31.32
CA SER A 61 -21.78 -19.16 31.94
C SER A 61 -20.38 -18.60 31.67
N VAL A 62 -19.47 -19.43 31.15
CA VAL A 62 -18.05 -19.09 30.96
C VAL A 62 -17.68 -19.22 29.48
N SER A 63 -18.00 -20.33 28.85
CA SER A 63 -17.35 -20.83 27.63
C SER A 63 -18.19 -20.59 26.36
N GLY A 64 -18.50 -19.32 26.07
CA GLY A 64 -19.24 -18.91 24.86
C GLY A 64 -18.35 -18.39 23.72
N ASP A 65 -18.96 -18.07 22.58
CA ASP A 65 -18.29 -17.45 21.42
C ASP A 65 -17.57 -16.14 21.79
N ARG A 66 -18.17 -15.31 22.65
CA ARG A 66 -17.55 -14.04 23.09
C ARG A 66 -16.24 -14.26 23.86
N LEU A 67 -16.18 -15.24 24.75
CA LEU A 67 -14.95 -15.57 25.48
C LEU A 67 -13.94 -16.24 24.56
N ALA A 68 -14.39 -17.10 23.65
CA ALA A 68 -13.53 -17.72 22.66
C ALA A 68 -12.85 -16.69 21.74
N VAL A 69 -13.60 -15.67 21.30
CA VAL A 69 -13.05 -14.53 20.55
C VAL A 69 -12.05 -13.74 21.40
N ALA A 70 -12.39 -13.42 22.65
CA ALA A 70 -11.52 -12.66 23.53
C ALA A 70 -10.17 -13.38 23.76
N LEU A 71 -10.20 -14.68 24.08
CA LEU A 71 -8.98 -15.48 24.22
C LEU A 71 -8.19 -15.59 22.94
N ALA A 72 -8.85 -15.84 21.80
CA ALA A 72 -8.16 -15.93 20.52
C ALA A 72 -7.43 -14.63 20.15
N ARG A 73 -7.98 -13.46 20.51
CA ARG A 73 -7.32 -12.16 20.32
C ARG A 73 -6.02 -12.02 21.13
N GLU A 74 -5.95 -12.65 22.28
CA GLU A 74 -4.77 -12.70 23.15
C GLU A 74 -3.87 -13.92 22.86
N GLY A 75 -4.07 -14.61 21.72
CA GLY A 75 -3.30 -15.79 21.34
C GLY A 75 -3.64 -17.07 22.12
N GLY A 76 -4.74 -17.05 22.86
CA GLY A 76 -5.25 -18.16 23.67
C GLY A 76 -6.19 -19.10 22.95
N VAL A 77 -6.61 -20.15 23.68
CA VAL A 77 -7.58 -21.14 23.22
C VAL A 77 -8.77 -21.14 24.17
N SER A 78 -9.97 -21.31 23.62
CA SER A 78 -11.18 -21.55 24.41
C SER A 78 -11.95 -22.74 23.88
N PHE A 79 -12.71 -23.35 24.77
CA PHE A 79 -13.74 -24.30 24.43
C PHE A 79 -15.09 -23.59 24.31
N ILE A 80 -15.97 -24.14 23.47
CA ILE A 80 -17.40 -23.83 23.51
C ILE A 80 -18.09 -24.87 24.41
N TYR A 81 -19.17 -24.50 25.09
CA TYR A 81 -19.90 -25.45 25.93
C TYR A 81 -20.72 -26.43 25.09
N GLY A 82 -20.81 -27.68 25.55
CA GLY A 82 -21.49 -28.76 24.83
C GLY A 82 -22.91 -29.07 25.30
N SER A 83 -23.48 -28.27 26.22
CA SER A 83 -24.87 -28.42 26.67
C SER A 83 -25.86 -27.75 25.69
N GLN A 84 -25.72 -28.03 24.39
CA GLN A 84 -26.56 -27.53 23.30
C GLN A 84 -26.55 -28.52 22.11
N SER A 85 -27.29 -28.23 21.02
CA SER A 85 -27.29 -29.09 19.83
C SER A 85 -25.96 -29.02 19.07
N ALA A 86 -25.64 -30.04 18.27
CA ALA A 86 -24.45 -30.03 17.42
C ALA A 86 -24.48 -28.86 16.41
N GLU A 87 -25.66 -28.48 15.94
CA GLU A 87 -25.89 -27.32 15.09
C GLU A 87 -25.56 -25.99 15.80
N ASP A 88 -26.00 -25.84 17.06
CA ASP A 88 -25.71 -24.65 17.87
C ASP A 88 -24.22 -24.57 18.25
N GLU A 89 -23.59 -25.71 18.55
CA GLU A 89 -22.15 -25.80 18.74
C GLU A 89 -21.40 -25.34 17.48
N ALA A 90 -21.77 -25.86 16.31
CA ALA A 90 -21.17 -25.47 15.04
C ALA A 90 -21.36 -23.98 14.74
N ALA A 91 -22.56 -23.43 14.99
CA ALA A 91 -22.84 -22.00 14.83
C ALA A 91 -22.01 -21.15 15.80
N MET A 92 -21.73 -21.63 17.01
CA MET A 92 -20.89 -20.95 17.99
C MET A 92 -19.42 -20.94 17.56
N VAL A 93 -18.91 -22.06 17.03
CA VAL A 93 -17.59 -22.11 16.41
C VAL A 93 -17.53 -21.16 15.22
N GLU A 94 -18.55 -21.15 14.37
CA GLU A 94 -18.59 -20.26 13.21
C GLU A 94 -18.58 -18.79 13.63
N LYS A 95 -19.35 -18.38 14.65
CA LYS A 95 -19.29 -17.02 15.21
C LYS A 95 -17.90 -16.66 15.72
N ALA A 96 -17.25 -17.56 16.45
CA ALA A 96 -15.91 -17.34 16.96
C ALA A 96 -14.85 -17.25 15.84
N LYS A 97 -14.96 -18.09 14.80
CA LYS A 97 -14.02 -18.15 13.66
C LYS A 97 -14.26 -17.08 12.60
N SER A 98 -15.51 -16.65 12.42
CA SER A 98 -15.89 -15.58 11.51
C SER A 98 -15.58 -14.19 12.06
N TYR A 99 -15.26 -14.10 13.37
CA TYR A 99 -14.78 -12.87 13.97
C TYR A 99 -13.46 -12.44 13.33
N LYS A 100 -13.53 -11.38 12.51
CA LYS A 100 -12.37 -10.75 11.91
C LYS A 100 -11.87 -9.65 12.85
N ALA A 101 -10.70 -9.88 13.48
CA ALA A 101 -10.02 -8.83 14.23
C ALA A 101 -9.77 -7.61 13.33
N GLY A 102 -10.04 -6.41 13.85
CA GLY A 102 -9.86 -5.14 13.13
C GLY A 102 -11.14 -4.53 12.52
N PHE A 103 -12.29 -5.19 12.62
CA PHE A 103 -13.58 -4.58 12.27
C PHE A 103 -14.25 -4.04 13.54
N VAL A 104 -14.55 -2.75 13.54
CA VAL A 104 -15.26 -2.08 14.64
C VAL A 104 -16.75 -2.04 14.28
N VAL A 105 -17.62 -2.35 15.23
CA VAL A 105 -19.06 -2.17 15.06
C VAL A 105 -19.31 -0.67 14.94
N SER A 106 -19.89 -0.23 13.83
CA SER A 106 -20.15 1.19 13.60
C SER A 106 -21.04 1.75 14.70
N GLU A 107 -20.59 2.80 15.40
CA GLU A 107 -21.40 3.52 16.38
C GLU A 107 -22.08 4.76 15.77
N SER A 108 -21.82 5.03 14.50
CA SER A 108 -22.39 6.15 13.75
C SER A 108 -23.21 5.62 12.59
N ASN A 109 -24.48 5.35 12.86
CA ASN A 109 -25.44 4.87 11.87
C ASN A 109 -26.66 5.78 11.83
N VAL A 110 -27.24 5.94 10.65
CA VAL A 110 -28.45 6.71 10.39
C VAL A 110 -29.37 5.93 9.44
N THR A 111 -30.65 6.29 9.40
CA THR A 111 -31.60 5.82 8.39
C THR A 111 -31.55 6.72 7.14
N PRO A 112 -32.07 6.27 5.98
CA PRO A 112 -32.21 7.14 4.81
C PRO A 112 -33.12 8.37 5.04
N ASP A 113 -34.03 8.29 6.03
CA ASP A 113 -35.00 9.34 6.36
C ASP A 113 -34.46 10.37 7.36
N ASP A 114 -33.33 10.08 8.02
CA ASP A 114 -32.65 11.03 8.89
C ASP A 114 -32.16 12.25 8.08
N THR A 115 -31.80 13.31 8.78
CA THR A 115 -31.47 14.60 8.16
C THR A 115 -29.98 14.94 8.27
N LEU A 116 -29.55 15.96 7.52
CA LEU A 116 -28.22 16.55 7.68
C LEU A 116 -27.98 17.03 9.13
N ALA A 117 -29.00 17.54 9.81
CA ALA A 117 -28.90 17.92 11.22
C ALA A 117 -28.51 16.74 12.11
N ASP A 118 -29.10 15.57 11.89
CA ASP A 118 -28.82 14.35 12.65
C ASP A 118 -27.38 13.88 12.43
N ILE A 119 -26.90 13.93 11.19
CA ILE A 119 -25.49 13.62 10.88
C ILE A 119 -24.54 14.59 11.58
N LEU A 120 -24.83 15.89 11.59
CA LEU A 120 -23.98 16.88 12.26
C LEU A 120 -23.97 16.68 13.78
N ALA A 121 -25.12 16.36 14.38
CA ALA A 121 -25.22 16.05 15.80
C ALA A 121 -24.43 14.77 16.15
N LEU A 122 -24.57 13.72 15.34
CA LEU A 122 -23.85 12.46 15.52
C LEU A 122 -22.34 12.63 15.35
N LYS A 123 -21.91 13.45 14.39
CA LYS A 123 -20.50 13.83 14.20
C LYS A 123 -19.96 14.63 15.38
N ALA A 124 -20.73 15.58 15.91
CA ALA A 124 -20.32 16.35 17.09
C ALA A 124 -20.20 15.44 18.34
N LYS A 125 -21.09 14.45 18.46
CA LYS A 125 -21.10 13.49 19.57
C LYS A 125 -19.96 12.49 19.51
N ASN A 126 -19.75 11.85 18.35
CA ASN A 126 -18.85 10.71 18.21
C ASN A 126 -17.50 11.09 17.57
N GLY A 127 -17.39 12.28 16.98
CA GLY A 127 -16.20 12.73 16.24
C GLY A 127 -16.01 12.05 14.87
N HIS A 128 -16.90 11.15 14.47
CA HIS A 128 -16.78 10.40 13.21
C HIS A 128 -17.14 11.25 12.00
N SER A 129 -16.25 11.34 11.01
CA SER A 129 -16.48 12.04 9.74
C SER A 129 -17.25 11.24 8.70
N THR A 130 -17.43 9.94 8.96
CA THR A 130 -18.10 8.98 8.09
C THR A 130 -19.20 8.29 8.88
N VAL A 131 -20.40 8.21 8.30
CA VAL A 131 -21.60 7.65 8.92
C VAL A 131 -22.16 6.57 7.99
N ALA A 132 -22.48 5.40 8.52
CA ALA A 132 -23.13 4.35 7.75
C ALA A 132 -24.63 4.61 7.66
N VAL A 133 -25.22 4.45 6.49
CA VAL A 133 -26.68 4.51 6.32
C VAL A 133 -27.19 3.08 6.31
N THR A 134 -27.99 2.71 7.31
CA THR A 134 -28.53 1.36 7.46
C THR A 134 -30.05 1.37 7.48
N SER A 135 -30.67 0.24 7.12
CA SER A 135 -32.13 0.13 7.01
C SER A 135 -32.91 0.45 8.30
N ASN A 136 -32.25 0.38 9.46
CA ASN A 136 -32.86 0.58 10.77
C ASN A 136 -32.10 1.61 11.64
N GLY A 137 -31.08 2.29 11.10
CA GLY A 137 -30.23 3.23 11.85
C GLY A 137 -29.36 2.57 12.91
N LYS A 138 -29.19 1.25 12.87
CA LYS A 138 -28.38 0.46 13.81
C LYS A 138 -27.26 -0.29 13.09
N PRO A 139 -26.24 -0.77 13.81
CA PRO A 139 -25.07 -1.45 13.22
C PRO A 139 -25.39 -2.83 12.65
N ASP A 140 -26.51 -3.44 13.07
CA ASP A 140 -27.01 -4.73 12.60
C ASP A 140 -27.95 -4.60 11.38
N GLY A 141 -28.29 -3.38 10.99
CA GLY A 141 -29.13 -3.10 9.84
C GLY A 141 -28.45 -3.43 8.52
N LYS A 142 -29.27 -3.66 7.48
CA LYS A 142 -28.75 -3.80 6.12
C LYS A 142 -28.10 -2.47 5.70
N LEU A 143 -26.83 -2.52 5.27
CA LEU A 143 -26.13 -1.34 4.76
C LEU A 143 -26.80 -0.87 3.45
N LEU A 144 -27.20 0.40 3.42
CA LEU A 144 -27.86 1.04 2.27
C LEU A 144 -26.98 2.10 1.60
N GLY A 145 -25.96 2.61 2.29
CA GLY A 145 -25.05 3.62 1.77
C GLY A 145 -24.11 4.15 2.85
N ILE A 146 -23.32 5.15 2.52
CA ILE A 146 -22.52 5.92 3.49
C ILE A 146 -22.67 7.41 3.23
N VAL A 147 -22.45 8.20 4.29
CA VAL A 147 -22.24 9.64 4.18
C VAL A 147 -20.85 9.96 4.71
N THR A 148 -20.08 10.68 3.92
CA THR A 148 -18.77 11.22 4.24
C THR A 148 -18.82 12.74 4.29
N SER A 149 -17.77 13.36 4.83
CA SER A 149 -17.62 14.82 4.80
C SER A 149 -17.56 15.43 3.39
N ARG A 150 -17.45 14.61 2.33
CA ARG A 150 -17.44 15.07 0.93
C ARG A 150 -18.84 15.17 0.34
N ASP A 151 -19.83 14.55 0.97
CA ASP A 151 -21.19 14.40 0.44
C ASP A 151 -22.12 15.57 0.81
N TYR A 152 -21.69 16.41 1.76
CA TYR A 152 -22.46 17.58 2.16
C TYR A 152 -21.62 18.84 2.33
N ARG A 153 -22.28 20.00 2.23
CA ARG A 153 -21.71 21.32 2.52
C ARG A 153 -22.67 22.08 3.44
N VAL A 154 -22.31 22.21 4.71
CA VAL A 154 -23.14 22.88 5.74
C VAL A 154 -23.53 24.30 5.34
N SER A 155 -22.69 25.00 4.57
CA SER A 155 -22.95 26.35 4.09
C SER A 155 -23.87 26.44 2.86
N ARG A 156 -24.22 25.31 2.23
CA ARG A 156 -24.97 25.25 0.96
C ARG A 156 -26.16 24.29 0.99
N MET A 157 -26.36 23.57 2.09
CA MET A 157 -27.42 22.57 2.22
C MET A 157 -28.29 22.90 3.42
N GLU A 158 -29.59 22.69 3.26
CA GLU A 158 -30.55 22.81 4.34
C GLU A 158 -30.35 21.70 5.36
N LYS A 159 -30.45 22.05 6.65
CA LYS A 159 -30.27 21.08 7.74
C LYS A 159 -31.33 19.97 7.74
N THR A 160 -32.49 20.23 7.14
CA THR A 160 -33.61 19.29 7.00
C THR A 160 -33.49 18.38 5.78
N GLU A 161 -32.47 18.56 4.95
CA GLU A 161 -32.23 17.69 3.78
C GLU A 161 -32.05 16.24 4.23
N LYS A 162 -32.72 15.31 3.56
CA LYS A 162 -32.73 13.89 3.94
C LYS A 162 -31.46 13.20 3.46
N VAL A 163 -30.95 12.28 4.28
CA VAL A 163 -29.74 11.50 4.01
C VAL A 163 -29.81 10.78 2.66
N VAL A 164 -30.96 10.22 2.29
CA VAL A 164 -31.14 9.53 1.00
C VAL A 164 -30.82 10.39 -0.22
N ASN A 165 -30.97 11.73 -0.13
CA ASN A 165 -30.78 12.64 -1.25
C ASN A 165 -29.32 13.02 -1.50
N PHE A 166 -28.43 12.75 -0.54
CA PHE A 166 -27.00 13.11 -0.66
C PHE A 166 -26.03 12.00 -0.24
N MET A 167 -26.50 10.86 0.28
CA MET A 167 -25.63 9.72 0.57
C MET A 167 -25.01 9.14 -0.71
N THR A 168 -23.87 8.47 -0.57
CA THR A 168 -23.40 7.53 -1.59
C THR A 168 -24.14 6.20 -1.39
N PRO A 169 -25.02 5.79 -2.33
CA PRO A 169 -25.82 4.58 -2.19
C PRO A 169 -24.97 3.32 -2.35
N PHE A 170 -25.45 2.20 -1.80
CA PHE A 170 -24.71 0.92 -1.73
C PHE A 170 -24.21 0.42 -3.09
N ASP A 171 -25.02 0.56 -4.15
CA ASP A 171 -24.69 0.17 -5.53
C ASP A 171 -23.55 0.99 -6.14
N LYS A 172 -23.25 2.18 -5.58
CA LYS A 172 -22.12 3.03 -5.96
C LYS A 172 -20.93 2.91 -5.01
N LEU A 173 -21.02 2.09 -3.96
CA LEU A 173 -19.89 1.85 -3.07
C LEU A 173 -18.91 0.88 -3.70
N VAL A 174 -17.62 1.20 -3.59
CA VAL A 174 -16.56 0.23 -3.87
C VAL A 174 -16.39 -0.65 -2.64
N CYS A 175 -16.88 -1.88 -2.74
CA CYS A 175 -16.80 -2.87 -1.67
C CYS A 175 -15.79 -3.96 -2.02
N GLY A 176 -14.98 -4.37 -1.03
CA GLY A 176 -14.24 -5.63 -1.13
C GLY A 176 -15.21 -6.81 -0.98
N HIS A 177 -15.05 -7.84 -1.81
CA HIS A 177 -15.79 -9.10 -1.67
C HIS A 177 -15.09 -10.03 -0.67
N LYS A 178 -15.82 -10.99 -0.09
CA LYS A 178 -15.32 -11.86 0.99
C LYS A 178 -14.04 -12.62 0.63
N ASP A 179 -13.89 -12.96 -0.65
CA ASP A 179 -12.79 -13.75 -1.21
C ASP A 179 -11.66 -12.90 -1.80
N ILE A 180 -11.67 -11.57 -1.57
CA ILE A 180 -10.60 -10.69 -2.04
C ILE A 180 -9.27 -11.13 -1.39
N THR A 181 -8.25 -11.33 -2.21
CA THR A 181 -6.93 -11.75 -1.73
C THR A 181 -5.82 -10.94 -2.40
N LEU A 182 -4.65 -10.94 -1.78
CA LEU A 182 -3.43 -10.38 -2.40
C LEU A 182 -3.08 -11.04 -3.75
N LYS A 183 -3.67 -12.19 -4.10
CA LYS A 183 -3.43 -12.86 -5.39
C LYS A 183 -3.90 -12.02 -6.57
N GLU A 184 -5.00 -11.28 -6.44
CA GLU A 184 -5.53 -10.45 -7.52
C GLU A 184 -4.61 -9.26 -7.77
N VAL A 185 -4.19 -8.58 -6.71
CA VAL A 185 -3.21 -7.48 -6.77
C VAL A 185 -1.87 -7.97 -7.36
N LYS A 186 -1.47 -9.20 -7.04
CA LYS A 186 -0.24 -9.81 -7.57
C LYS A 186 -0.25 -9.91 -9.10
N LYS A 187 -1.39 -10.24 -9.72
CA LYS A 187 -1.51 -10.28 -11.19
C LYS A 187 -1.22 -8.91 -11.80
N ILE A 188 -1.71 -7.83 -11.17
CA ILE A 188 -1.45 -6.46 -11.62
C ILE A 188 0.04 -6.13 -11.46
N TYR A 189 0.67 -6.50 -10.34
CA TYR A 189 2.11 -6.30 -10.16
C TYR A 189 2.93 -7.08 -11.18
N GLU A 190 2.57 -8.33 -11.49
CA GLU A 190 3.23 -9.14 -12.52
C GLU A 190 3.13 -8.48 -13.90
N LYS A 191 1.97 -7.92 -14.27
CA LYS A 191 1.82 -7.13 -15.51
C LYS A 191 2.72 -5.88 -15.54
N LEU A 192 2.97 -5.27 -14.39
CA LEU A 192 3.83 -4.10 -14.23
C LEU A 192 5.32 -4.46 -14.01
N ASN A 193 5.70 -5.74 -14.12
CA ASN A 193 7.04 -6.24 -13.81
C ASN A 193 7.52 -5.92 -12.38
N ILE A 194 6.59 -5.89 -11.41
CA ILE A 194 6.87 -5.64 -10.00
C ILE A 194 6.82 -6.95 -9.22
N LYS A 195 7.83 -7.18 -8.37
CA LYS A 195 7.88 -8.29 -7.42
C LYS A 195 8.24 -7.75 -6.04
N PHE A 196 7.44 -8.05 -5.03
CA PHE A 196 7.73 -7.72 -3.64
C PHE A 196 8.32 -8.93 -2.91
N ASP A 197 9.31 -8.68 -2.06
CA ASP A 197 9.89 -9.68 -1.16
C ASP A 197 9.08 -9.84 0.14
N SER A 198 8.28 -8.82 0.50
CA SER A 198 7.49 -8.79 1.73
C SER A 198 6.16 -8.06 1.51
N TYR A 199 5.08 -8.59 2.11
CA TYR A 199 3.72 -8.05 2.05
C TYR A 199 3.21 -7.67 3.46
N ALA A 200 4.08 -7.07 4.29
CA ALA A 200 3.75 -6.68 5.65
C ALA A 200 2.83 -5.44 5.69
N GLY A 201 1.52 -5.68 5.76
CA GLY A 201 0.50 -4.65 5.95
C GLY A 201 0.39 -4.17 7.39
N GLU A 202 -0.48 -3.19 7.62
CA GLU A 202 -0.64 -2.52 8.91
C GLU A 202 -0.93 -3.46 10.09
N SER A 203 -1.75 -4.48 9.88
CA SER A 203 -2.14 -5.45 10.91
C SER A 203 -0.95 -6.25 11.46
N PHE A 204 0.11 -6.43 10.67
CA PHE A 204 1.31 -7.15 11.08
C PHE A 204 2.06 -6.45 12.23
N TYR A 205 1.84 -5.15 12.42
CA TYR A 205 2.55 -4.35 13.41
C TYR A 205 1.74 -4.12 14.70
N ASN A 206 0.49 -4.59 14.78
CA ASN A 206 -0.39 -4.29 15.92
C ASN A 206 0.17 -4.76 17.27
N ASP A 207 0.76 -5.95 17.30
CA ASP A 207 1.45 -6.55 18.47
C ASP A 207 2.80 -5.88 18.79
N LYS A 208 3.27 -4.98 17.94
CA LYS A 208 4.59 -4.32 18.04
C LYS A 208 4.47 -2.84 18.44
N MET A 209 3.26 -2.34 18.64
CA MET A 209 3.01 -0.92 18.97
C MET A 209 3.29 -0.61 20.44
N GLN A 210 2.97 -1.51 21.37
CA GLN A 210 3.14 -1.26 22.81
C GLN A 210 4.59 -0.93 23.20
N PRO A 211 5.62 -1.67 22.73
CA PRO A 211 7.01 -1.34 23.03
C PRO A 211 7.43 0.07 22.57
N VAL A 212 6.80 0.61 21.52
CA VAL A 212 7.06 1.98 21.05
C VAL A 212 6.52 3.01 22.03
N ILE A 213 5.31 2.78 22.54
CA ILE A 213 4.66 3.65 23.52
C ILE A 213 5.45 3.66 24.82
N ASP A 214 5.92 2.48 25.24
CA ASP A 214 6.73 2.33 26.46
C ASP A 214 8.05 3.11 26.32
N GLU A 215 8.77 2.93 25.20
CA GLU A 215 10.01 3.66 24.93
C GLU A 215 9.82 5.19 24.89
N LEU A 216 8.73 5.67 24.27
CA LEU A 216 8.39 7.10 24.25
C LEU A 216 8.10 7.65 25.65
N THR A 217 7.48 6.83 26.50
CA THR A 217 7.15 7.19 27.89
C THR A 217 8.41 7.24 28.74
N GLU A 218 9.27 6.22 28.66
CA GLU A 218 10.56 6.16 29.37
C GLU A 218 11.48 7.34 29.06
N LYS A 219 11.47 7.79 27.81
CA LYS A 219 12.24 8.96 27.37
C LYS A 219 11.60 10.31 27.71
N GLY A 220 10.41 10.30 28.31
CA GLY A 220 9.67 11.52 28.66
C GLY A 220 9.20 12.33 27.45
N LEU A 221 9.07 11.71 26.28
CA LEU A 221 8.64 12.38 25.04
C LEU A 221 7.11 12.46 24.91
N LEU A 222 6.40 11.57 25.62
CA LEU A 222 4.96 11.45 25.55
C LEU A 222 4.29 12.41 26.55
N VAL A 223 3.49 13.35 26.06
CA VAL A 223 2.78 14.35 26.87
C VAL A 223 1.28 14.25 26.65
N GLU A 224 0.48 14.45 27.70
CA GLU A 224 -0.98 14.54 27.56
C GLU A 224 -1.41 15.91 26.99
N SER A 225 -2.32 15.87 26.02
CA SER A 225 -2.92 17.04 25.38
C SER A 225 -4.36 16.70 24.99
N ASP A 226 -5.35 17.40 25.57
CA ASP A 226 -6.78 17.18 25.32
C ASP A 226 -7.23 15.71 25.46
N GLY A 227 -6.67 15.02 26.46
CA GLY A 227 -6.91 13.59 26.72
C GLY A 227 -6.15 12.64 25.80
N ALA A 228 -5.55 13.11 24.70
CA ALA A 228 -4.67 12.32 23.85
C ALA A 228 -3.23 12.32 24.38
N LYS A 229 -2.43 11.32 24.00
CA LYS A 229 -0.99 11.29 24.26
C LYS A 229 -0.23 11.61 22.98
N VAL A 230 0.58 12.66 23.02
CA VAL A 230 1.23 13.27 21.85
C VAL A 230 2.72 13.47 22.10
N VAL A 231 3.51 13.53 21.03
CA VAL A 231 4.88 14.07 21.06
C VAL A 231 4.82 15.51 20.58
N LYS A 232 5.29 16.45 21.41
CA LYS A 232 5.35 17.88 21.06
C LYS A 232 6.43 18.12 20.01
N LEU A 233 6.07 18.86 18.97
CA LEU A 233 6.97 19.16 17.85
C LEU A 233 7.00 20.66 17.52
N ASP A 234 6.44 21.50 18.40
CA ASP A 234 6.33 22.95 18.22
C ASP A 234 7.69 23.62 18.03
N ASP A 235 8.71 23.16 18.78
CA ASP A 235 10.11 23.61 18.67
C ASP A 235 10.72 23.34 17.27
N TYR A 236 10.10 22.46 16.48
CA TYR A 236 10.50 22.10 15.13
C TYR A 236 9.56 22.67 14.06
N GLY A 237 8.66 23.58 14.42
CA GLY A 237 7.72 24.23 13.51
C GLY A 237 6.63 23.29 12.97
N MET A 238 6.31 22.22 13.70
CA MET A 238 5.27 21.25 13.33
C MET A 238 4.22 21.11 14.45
N PRO A 239 2.96 20.81 14.12
CA PRO A 239 1.96 20.46 15.12
C PRO A 239 2.37 19.17 15.88
N PRO A 240 1.83 18.95 17.09
CA PRO A 240 2.08 17.73 17.85
C PRO A 240 1.74 16.47 17.06
N CYS A 241 2.56 15.43 17.22
CA CYS A 241 2.32 14.12 16.62
C CYS A 241 1.50 13.27 17.60
N ILE A 242 0.27 12.92 17.23
CA ILE A 242 -0.63 12.15 18.10
C ILE A 242 -0.26 10.67 18.04
N ILE A 243 0.07 10.08 19.20
CA ILE A 243 0.47 8.67 19.34
C ILE A 243 -0.72 7.82 19.80
N LEU A 244 -1.43 8.28 20.84
CA LEU A 244 -2.66 7.65 21.33
C LEU A 244 -3.78 8.68 21.38
N ARG A 245 -4.98 8.28 20.95
CA ARG A 245 -6.20 9.07 21.14
C ARG A 245 -6.66 9.03 22.60
N SER A 246 -7.64 9.87 22.92
CA SER A 246 -8.27 9.96 24.24
C SER A 246 -8.98 8.68 24.71
N ASP A 247 -9.36 7.80 23.78
CA ASP A 247 -9.92 6.47 24.05
C ASP A 247 -8.84 5.38 24.22
N GLY A 248 -7.56 5.75 24.17
CA GLY A 248 -6.43 4.82 24.24
C GLY A 248 -6.13 4.09 22.93
N ALA A 249 -6.88 4.34 21.85
CA ALA A 249 -6.61 3.71 20.56
C ALA A 249 -5.33 4.28 19.90
N SER A 250 -4.49 3.39 19.41
CA SER A 250 -3.27 3.73 18.65
C SER A 250 -3.60 4.27 17.27
N LEU A 251 -2.86 5.29 16.83
CA LEU A 251 -2.97 5.89 15.49
C LEU A 251 -1.95 5.36 14.49
N TYR A 252 -2.09 5.80 13.23
CA TYR A 252 -1.16 5.52 12.14
C TYR A 252 0.31 5.84 12.51
N ALA A 253 0.57 6.93 13.24
CA ALA A 253 1.93 7.30 13.66
C ALA A 253 2.60 6.22 14.53
N THR A 254 1.90 5.69 15.53
CA THR A 254 2.42 4.62 16.41
C THR A 254 2.72 3.35 15.64
N ARG A 255 1.84 3.01 14.68
CA ARG A 255 2.03 1.86 13.81
C ARG A 255 3.23 2.03 12.88
N ASP A 256 3.41 3.20 12.30
CA ASP A 256 4.54 3.48 11.42
C ASP A 256 5.87 3.57 12.17
N LEU A 257 5.87 4.05 13.42
CA LEU A 257 7.03 3.96 14.32
C LEU A 257 7.39 2.48 14.57
N ALA A 258 6.40 1.65 14.91
CA ALA A 258 6.59 0.22 15.09
C ALA A 258 7.14 -0.44 13.81
N ALA A 259 6.63 -0.05 12.64
CA ALA A 259 7.10 -0.54 11.36
C ALA A 259 8.55 -0.12 11.08
N ALA A 260 8.93 1.12 11.36
CA ALA A 260 10.30 1.61 11.18
C ALA A 260 11.29 0.85 12.08
N LEU A 261 10.95 0.69 13.36
CA LEU A 261 11.76 -0.07 14.32
C LEU A 261 11.88 -1.54 13.94
N TYR A 262 10.77 -2.16 13.53
CA TYR A 262 10.78 -3.54 13.05
C TYR A 262 11.69 -3.70 11.82
N ARG A 263 11.57 -2.81 10.83
CA ARG A 263 12.39 -2.86 9.61
C ARG A 263 13.86 -2.68 9.92
N LYS A 264 14.22 -1.77 10.82
CA LYS A 264 15.62 -1.60 11.24
C LYS A 264 16.13 -2.85 11.94
N LYS A 265 15.36 -3.43 12.86
CA LYS A 265 15.75 -4.67 13.56
C LYS A 265 15.87 -5.87 12.62
N THR A 266 14.98 -5.99 11.65
CA THR A 266 14.85 -7.17 10.80
C THR A 266 15.82 -7.14 9.62
N TYR A 267 15.98 -5.98 8.99
CA TYR A 267 16.74 -5.83 7.75
C TYR A 267 18.05 -5.08 7.93
N ASP A 268 18.24 -4.42 9.08
CA ASP A 268 19.36 -3.52 9.36
C ASP A 268 19.70 -2.59 8.18
N PHE A 269 18.67 -1.93 7.65
CA PHE A 269 18.80 -1.19 6.40
C PHE A 269 19.87 -0.09 6.51
N TYR A 270 20.59 0.10 5.39
CA TYR A 270 21.43 1.28 5.15
C TYR A 270 20.58 2.50 4.74
N LYS A 271 19.50 2.29 3.99
CA LYS A 271 18.57 3.34 3.57
C LYS A 271 17.13 2.81 3.52
N CYS A 272 16.16 3.63 3.90
CA CYS A 272 14.74 3.25 3.85
C CYS A 272 13.92 4.30 3.10
N LEU A 273 13.40 3.93 1.93
CA LEU A 273 12.62 4.84 1.08
C LEU A 273 11.12 4.59 1.26
N TYR A 274 10.39 5.63 1.65
CA TYR A 274 8.95 5.64 1.72
C TYR A 274 8.41 6.34 0.48
N VAL A 275 7.86 5.58 -0.47
CA VAL A 275 7.26 6.12 -1.70
C VAL A 275 5.77 6.34 -1.46
N VAL A 276 5.39 7.54 -1.05
CA VAL A 276 4.01 7.88 -0.63
C VAL A 276 3.64 9.27 -1.13
N ALA A 277 2.38 9.50 -1.53
CA ALA A 277 1.93 10.78 -2.06
C ALA A 277 2.23 11.97 -1.12
N TYR A 278 2.45 13.16 -1.68
CA TYR A 278 2.85 14.36 -0.92
C TYR A 278 1.82 14.80 0.15
N GLN A 279 0.57 14.33 0.04
CA GLN A 279 -0.47 14.57 1.04
C GLN A 279 -0.06 14.06 2.44
N GLN A 280 0.92 13.14 2.52
CA GLN A 280 1.46 12.59 3.76
C GLN A 280 2.81 13.24 4.17
N ASP A 281 3.24 14.34 3.54
CA ASP A 281 4.51 15.01 3.83
C ASP A 281 4.65 15.38 5.31
N LEU A 282 3.60 15.96 5.91
CA LEU A 282 3.64 16.33 7.33
C LEU A 282 3.80 15.09 8.22
N HIS A 283 3.06 14.02 7.93
CA HIS A 283 3.12 12.77 8.68
C HIS A 283 4.53 12.18 8.69
N PHE A 284 5.19 12.08 7.53
CA PHE A 284 6.56 11.55 7.47
C PHE A 284 7.59 12.47 8.13
N LYS A 285 7.43 13.79 8.03
CA LYS A 285 8.27 14.75 8.78
C LYS A 285 8.14 14.54 10.30
N GLN A 286 6.91 14.37 10.79
CA GLN A 286 6.66 14.06 12.20
C GLN A 286 7.26 12.71 12.57
N LEU A 287 7.00 11.65 11.79
CA LEU A 287 7.52 10.30 12.03
C LEU A 287 9.04 10.28 12.18
N PHE A 288 9.76 10.87 11.23
CA PHE A 288 11.22 10.89 11.25
C PHE A 288 11.76 11.72 12.42
N LYS A 289 11.12 12.86 12.72
CA LYS A 289 11.51 13.69 13.86
C LYS A 289 11.27 12.96 15.19
N VAL A 290 10.17 12.24 15.33
CA VAL A 290 9.91 11.43 16.54
C VAL A 290 10.97 10.34 16.70
N LEU A 291 11.36 9.64 15.63
CA LEU A 291 12.45 8.66 15.68
C LEU A 291 13.79 9.29 16.09
N GLU A 292 14.10 10.48 15.58
CA GLU A 292 15.30 11.24 15.98
C GLU A 292 15.26 11.59 17.48
N LEU A 293 14.13 12.07 18.00
CA LEU A 293 13.93 12.35 19.42
C LEU A 293 14.03 11.09 20.29
N MET A 294 13.62 9.94 19.76
CA MET A 294 13.83 8.64 20.42
C MET A 294 15.32 8.23 20.44
N GLY A 295 16.23 8.98 19.82
CA GLY A 295 17.66 8.69 19.74
C GLY A 295 18.01 7.69 18.64
N LYS A 296 17.14 7.53 17.62
CA LYS A 296 17.39 6.63 16.49
C LYS A 296 18.19 7.37 15.41
N GLU A 297 19.51 7.35 15.52
CA GLU A 297 20.41 8.07 14.59
C GLU A 297 20.22 7.70 13.11
N TRP A 298 19.80 6.46 12.83
CA TRP A 298 19.50 5.95 11.49
C TRP A 298 18.22 6.55 10.87
N ALA A 299 17.44 7.34 11.62
CA ALA A 299 16.30 8.07 11.08
C ALA A 299 16.72 9.03 9.93
N LYS A 300 17.97 9.52 9.95
CA LYS A 300 18.55 10.34 8.87
C LYS A 300 18.64 9.61 7.53
N ASP A 301 18.66 8.28 7.55
CA ASP A 301 18.74 7.43 6.37
C ASP A 301 17.35 7.01 5.85
N MET A 302 16.29 7.47 6.51
CA MET A 302 14.92 7.33 6.03
C MET A 302 14.57 8.52 5.13
N VAL A 303 13.95 8.24 3.99
CA VAL A 303 13.60 9.27 3.00
C VAL A 303 12.16 9.10 2.60
N HIS A 304 11.39 10.18 2.68
CA HIS A 304 10.07 10.25 2.07
C HIS A 304 10.24 10.70 0.62
N VAL A 305 10.08 9.74 -0.30
CA VAL A 305 10.05 10.00 -1.74
C VAL A 305 8.61 10.35 -2.11
N SER A 306 8.26 11.62 -1.93
CA SER A 306 6.91 12.10 -2.21
C SER A 306 6.62 12.21 -3.70
N PHE A 307 5.35 11.98 -4.06
CA PHE A 307 4.87 12.07 -5.44
C PHE A 307 3.48 12.73 -5.54
N GLY A 308 3.17 13.27 -6.72
CA GLY A 308 1.93 13.97 -7.08
C GLY A 308 0.73 13.06 -7.32
N MET A 309 -0.45 13.63 -7.41
CA MET A 309 -1.67 12.87 -7.67
C MET A 309 -1.90 12.65 -9.18
N VAL A 310 -2.62 11.58 -9.51
CA VAL A 310 -3.02 11.27 -10.88
C VAL A 310 -4.52 11.56 -11.05
N SER A 311 -4.89 12.26 -12.11
CA SER A 311 -6.26 12.50 -12.54
C SER A 311 -6.45 12.07 -14.00
N LEU A 312 -7.70 11.85 -14.45
CA LEU A 312 -8.00 11.60 -15.87
C LEU A 312 -8.51 12.89 -16.52
N GLU A 313 -8.39 13.01 -17.86
CA GLU A 313 -8.89 14.19 -18.60
C GLU A 313 -10.40 14.42 -18.47
N ASP A 314 -11.19 13.36 -18.28
CA ASP A 314 -12.65 13.42 -18.03
C ASP A 314 -13.03 14.01 -16.64
N GLY A 315 -12.07 14.61 -15.94
CA GLY A 315 -12.20 15.07 -14.57
C GLY A 315 -11.38 14.22 -13.60
N ALA A 316 -11.03 14.80 -12.44
CA ALA A 316 -10.36 14.09 -11.37
C ALA A 316 -11.06 12.75 -11.07
N MET A 317 -10.33 11.75 -10.57
CA MET A 317 -10.90 10.53 -9.97
C MET A 317 -11.90 10.95 -8.89
N SER A 318 -13.14 11.19 -9.30
CA SER A 318 -14.18 11.81 -8.51
C SER A 318 -15.07 10.69 -8.04
N THR A 319 -14.82 10.24 -6.82
CA THR A 319 -15.72 9.34 -6.10
C THR A 319 -17.14 9.90 -6.00
N ARG A 320 -17.36 11.21 -6.24
CA ARG A 320 -18.68 11.87 -6.21
C ARG A 320 -19.60 11.52 -7.38
N GLU A 321 -19.05 11.17 -8.54
CA GLU A 321 -19.85 10.68 -9.68
C GLU A 321 -19.90 9.14 -9.72
N GLY A 322 -19.28 8.46 -8.75
CA GLY A 322 -19.18 7.00 -8.73
C GLY A 322 -18.23 6.41 -9.78
N LYS A 323 -17.52 7.24 -10.55
CA LYS A 323 -16.59 6.79 -11.60
C LYS A 323 -15.22 6.43 -10.97
N VAL A 324 -15.16 5.27 -10.32
CA VAL A 324 -13.89 4.67 -9.91
C VAL A 324 -13.28 3.99 -11.12
N VAL A 325 -12.08 4.40 -11.49
CA VAL A 325 -11.34 3.79 -12.60
C VAL A 325 -10.29 2.86 -12.00
N LEU A 326 -10.44 1.57 -12.25
CA LEU A 326 -9.48 0.57 -11.77
C LEU A 326 -8.22 0.64 -12.62
N LEU A 327 -7.06 0.42 -12.01
CA LEU A 327 -5.79 0.41 -12.73
C LEU A 327 -5.78 -0.66 -13.84
N GLU A 328 -6.39 -1.81 -13.58
CA GLU A 328 -6.53 -2.87 -14.59
C GLU A 328 -7.29 -2.39 -15.83
N ASP A 329 -8.37 -1.63 -15.65
CA ASP A 329 -9.12 -1.05 -16.77
C ASP A 329 -8.27 -0.05 -17.57
N VAL A 330 -7.44 0.75 -16.88
CA VAL A 330 -6.52 1.69 -17.53
C VAL A 330 -5.51 0.94 -18.40
N LEU A 331 -4.88 -0.10 -17.85
CA LEU A 331 -3.91 -0.90 -18.58
C LEU A 331 -4.57 -1.61 -19.77
N ASN A 332 -5.70 -2.29 -19.55
CA ASN A 332 -6.40 -3.01 -20.62
C ASN A 332 -6.84 -2.07 -21.74
N LYS A 333 -7.36 -0.88 -21.42
CA LYS A 333 -7.75 0.13 -22.42
C LYS A 333 -6.55 0.69 -23.19
N ALA A 334 -5.40 0.85 -22.53
CA ALA A 334 -4.17 1.26 -23.22
C ALA A 334 -3.68 0.19 -24.21
N VAL A 335 -3.73 -1.09 -23.81
CA VAL A 335 -3.40 -2.23 -24.68
C VAL A 335 -4.37 -2.32 -25.87
N GLU A 336 -5.67 -2.20 -25.63
CA GLU A 336 -6.69 -2.20 -26.69
C GLU A 336 -6.46 -1.09 -27.72
N LYS A 337 -6.27 0.16 -27.25
CA LYS A 337 -5.96 1.30 -28.14
C LYS A 337 -4.66 1.06 -28.92
N CYS A 338 -3.62 0.53 -28.28
CA CYS A 338 -2.37 0.21 -28.96
C CYS A 338 -2.56 -0.86 -30.04
N LEU A 339 -3.35 -1.90 -29.77
CA LEU A 339 -3.65 -2.95 -30.73
C LEU A 339 -4.39 -2.41 -31.96
N ASN A 340 -5.33 -1.49 -31.77
CA ASN A 340 -6.03 -0.82 -32.87
C ASN A 340 -5.04 -0.03 -33.75
N ILE A 341 -4.13 0.74 -33.16
CA ILE A 341 -3.10 1.47 -33.91
C ILE A 341 -2.19 0.52 -34.71
N ILE A 342 -1.80 -0.61 -34.11
CA ILE A 342 -0.98 -1.63 -34.79
C ILE A 342 -1.76 -2.24 -35.96
N ASN A 343 -3.03 -2.56 -35.79
CA ASN A 343 -3.88 -3.12 -36.85
C ASN A 343 -4.04 -2.15 -38.04
N GLU A 344 -4.08 -0.84 -37.78
CA GLU A 344 -4.14 0.18 -38.83
C GLU A 344 -2.81 0.35 -39.59
N LYS A 345 -1.69 0.39 -38.87
CA LYS A 345 -0.37 0.69 -39.47
C LYS A 345 0.39 -0.53 -39.99
N ASN A 346 0.25 -1.69 -39.34
CA ASN A 346 0.97 -2.91 -39.65
C ASN A 346 0.14 -4.17 -39.29
N PRO A 347 -0.96 -4.45 -40.04
CA PRO A 347 -1.90 -5.53 -39.71
C PRO A 347 -1.29 -6.93 -39.70
N ASN A 348 -0.17 -7.10 -40.41
CA ASN A 348 0.53 -8.38 -40.57
C ASN A 348 1.68 -8.56 -39.55
N LEU A 349 1.76 -7.72 -38.52
CA LEU A 349 2.75 -7.88 -37.45
C LEU A 349 2.50 -9.21 -36.71
N GLU A 350 3.54 -10.04 -36.68
CA GLU A 350 3.57 -11.28 -35.91
C GLU A 350 3.51 -10.96 -34.41
N ASP A 351 2.68 -11.70 -33.65
CA ASP A 351 2.53 -11.54 -32.19
C ASP A 351 2.06 -10.12 -31.77
N LYS A 352 1.19 -9.50 -32.58
CA LYS A 352 0.72 -8.12 -32.40
C LYS A 352 0.01 -7.89 -31.07
N GLU A 353 -0.67 -8.88 -30.51
CA GLU A 353 -1.35 -8.79 -29.22
C GLU A 353 -0.34 -8.61 -28.07
N ASN A 354 0.74 -9.38 -28.07
CA ASN A 354 1.83 -9.25 -27.10
C ASN A 354 2.60 -7.93 -27.31
N VAL A 355 2.83 -7.51 -28.56
CA VAL A 355 3.44 -6.19 -28.83
C VAL A 355 2.54 -5.06 -28.31
N ALA A 356 1.22 -5.15 -28.52
CA ALA A 356 0.27 -4.18 -27.98
C ALA A 356 0.27 -4.15 -26.45
N GLU A 357 0.41 -5.30 -25.80
CA GLU A 357 0.52 -5.38 -24.34
C GLU A 357 1.79 -4.67 -23.84
N ILE A 358 2.95 -5.01 -24.41
CA ILE A 358 4.24 -4.41 -24.05
C ILE A 358 4.24 -2.89 -24.27
N VAL A 359 3.69 -2.43 -25.40
CA VAL A 359 3.70 -1.02 -25.77
C VAL A 359 2.65 -0.24 -24.98
N GLY A 360 1.44 -0.78 -24.83
CA GLY A 360 0.35 -0.14 -24.08
C GLY A 360 0.70 0.04 -22.60
N ILE A 361 1.24 -0.99 -21.94
CA ILE A 361 1.71 -0.89 -20.55
C ILE A 361 2.91 0.05 -20.46
N GLY A 362 3.86 -0.06 -21.39
CA GLY A 362 5.04 0.81 -21.47
C GLY A 362 4.66 2.29 -21.58
N ALA A 363 3.64 2.62 -22.36
CA ALA A 363 3.12 3.98 -22.52
C ALA A 363 2.57 4.56 -21.22
N VAL A 364 1.80 3.76 -20.47
CA VAL A 364 1.24 4.19 -19.17
C VAL A 364 2.34 4.46 -18.16
N ILE A 365 3.30 3.55 -18.03
CA ILE A 365 4.44 3.71 -17.10
C ILE A 365 5.29 4.92 -17.52
N PHE A 366 5.69 4.99 -18.78
CA PHE A 366 6.55 6.06 -19.27
C PHE A 366 5.91 7.43 -19.13
N GLY A 367 4.64 7.57 -19.54
CA GLY A 367 3.90 8.82 -19.44
C GLY A 367 3.74 9.31 -18.00
N THR A 368 3.56 8.38 -17.05
CA THR A 368 3.52 8.69 -15.62
C THR A 368 4.88 9.17 -15.10
N LEU A 369 5.96 8.52 -15.52
CA LEU A 369 7.33 8.81 -15.06
C LEU A 369 8.04 9.93 -15.84
N PHE A 370 7.41 10.50 -16.87
CA PHE A 370 8.01 11.58 -17.68
C PHE A 370 8.01 12.93 -16.97
N SER A 371 6.93 13.21 -16.24
CA SER A 371 6.83 14.39 -15.37
C SER A 371 7.66 14.20 -14.11
N GLY A 372 8.19 15.30 -13.56
CA GLY A 372 8.87 15.24 -12.26
C GLY A 372 7.89 14.71 -11.20
N ARG A 373 8.35 13.78 -10.36
CA ARG A 373 7.47 12.99 -9.48
C ARG A 373 6.49 13.81 -8.64
N ILE A 374 6.86 15.02 -8.23
CA ILE A 374 6.06 15.88 -7.34
C ILE A 374 4.88 16.55 -8.05
N LYS A 375 4.87 16.57 -9.38
CA LYS A 375 3.82 17.22 -10.16
C LYS A 375 2.59 16.33 -10.20
N ASP A 376 1.42 16.94 -10.02
CA ASP A 376 0.15 16.30 -10.37
C ASP A 376 0.11 16.08 -11.89
N ILE A 377 -0.37 14.91 -12.30
CA ILE A 377 -0.49 14.55 -13.71
C ILE A 377 -1.94 14.35 -14.10
N THR A 378 -2.29 14.86 -15.28
CA THR A 378 -3.55 14.56 -15.96
C THR A 378 -3.28 13.51 -17.03
N PHE A 379 -3.70 12.29 -16.74
CA PHE A 379 -3.55 11.13 -17.60
C PHE A 379 -4.47 11.23 -18.83
N SER A 380 -3.87 11.02 -20.00
CA SER A 380 -4.52 11.04 -21.31
C SER A 380 -4.01 9.89 -22.15
N TYR A 381 -4.91 9.01 -22.60
CA TYR A 381 -4.54 7.89 -23.46
C TYR A 381 -3.92 8.36 -24.76
N ASP A 382 -4.52 9.38 -25.39
CA ASP A 382 -4.12 9.81 -26.73
C ASP A 382 -2.75 10.48 -26.72
N LYS A 383 -2.41 11.22 -25.65
CA LYS A 383 -1.06 11.78 -25.47
C LYS A 383 -0.01 10.70 -25.20
N MET A 384 -0.30 9.75 -24.31
CA MET A 384 0.70 8.76 -23.88
C MET A 384 0.95 7.66 -24.92
N LEU A 385 -0.07 7.32 -25.71
CA LEU A 385 0.02 6.30 -26.76
C LEU A 385 0.49 6.86 -28.11
N ASN A 386 0.87 8.13 -28.17
CA ASN A 386 1.40 8.71 -29.40
C ASN A 386 2.75 8.05 -29.76
N PHE A 387 2.95 7.75 -31.04
CA PHE A 387 4.18 7.16 -31.57
C PHE A 387 5.21 8.23 -31.96
N ASP A 388 4.82 9.49 -31.90
CA ASP A 388 5.65 10.66 -32.10
C ASP A 388 5.78 11.47 -30.80
N GLY A 389 6.93 12.12 -30.61
CA GLY A 389 7.20 12.98 -29.45
C GLY A 389 7.74 12.25 -28.22
N GLU A 390 7.57 12.88 -27.05
CA GLU A 390 8.21 12.48 -25.78
C GLU A 390 7.47 11.32 -25.08
N THR A 391 7.31 10.18 -25.77
CA THR A 391 6.48 9.06 -25.30
C THR A 391 7.22 7.72 -25.17
N GLY A 392 6.64 6.81 -24.38
CA GLY A 392 7.15 5.44 -24.24
C GLY A 392 7.15 4.66 -25.57
N PRO A 393 6.05 4.68 -26.35
CA PRO A 393 6.01 4.05 -27.67
C PRO A 393 7.08 4.57 -28.64
N TYR A 394 7.39 5.87 -28.64
CA TYR A 394 8.46 6.45 -29.47
C TYR A 394 9.84 5.82 -29.16
N VAL A 395 10.17 5.70 -27.87
CA VAL A 395 11.44 5.10 -27.41
C VAL A 395 11.47 3.58 -27.70
N GLN A 396 10.37 2.87 -27.45
CA GLN A 396 10.26 1.43 -27.76
C GLN A 396 10.38 1.15 -29.26
N TYR A 397 9.75 1.99 -30.09
CA TYR A 397 9.85 1.91 -31.55
C TYR A 397 11.28 2.16 -32.03
N THR A 398 11.99 3.11 -31.43
CA THR A 398 13.41 3.33 -31.71
C THR A 398 14.26 2.09 -31.40
N CYS A 399 13.97 1.39 -30.31
CA CYS A 399 14.63 0.11 -30.02
C CYS A 399 14.31 -0.97 -31.07
N ALA A 400 13.04 -1.09 -31.50
CA ALA A 400 12.64 -2.02 -32.55
C ALA A 400 13.32 -1.71 -33.89
N ARG A 401 13.49 -0.43 -34.23
CA ARG A 401 14.26 0.04 -35.38
C ARG A 401 15.72 -0.39 -35.30
N CYS A 402 16.39 -0.17 -34.17
CA CYS A 402 17.77 -0.63 -33.97
C CYS A 402 17.88 -2.16 -34.17
N LYS A 403 16.97 -2.94 -33.56
CA LYS A 403 16.91 -4.41 -33.75
C LYS A 403 16.72 -4.80 -35.21
N SER A 404 15.92 -4.04 -35.96
CA SER A 404 15.68 -4.28 -37.39
C SER A 404 16.94 -4.04 -38.23
N VAL A 405 17.67 -2.95 -37.96
CA VAL A 405 18.96 -2.66 -38.62
C VAL A 405 19.97 -3.77 -38.34
N LEU A 406 20.15 -4.13 -37.07
CA LEU A 406 21.11 -5.15 -36.65
C LEU A 406 20.78 -6.56 -37.17
N ARG A 407 19.49 -6.88 -37.36
CA ARG A 407 19.07 -8.15 -37.95
C ARG A 407 19.32 -8.20 -39.46
N LYS A 408 19.23 -7.05 -40.14
CA LYS A 408 19.52 -6.93 -41.58
C LYS A 408 21.02 -6.89 -41.84
N SER A 409 21.82 -6.51 -40.86
CA SER A 409 23.28 -6.67 -40.90
C SER A 409 23.69 -8.09 -40.55
N GLY A 410 24.89 -8.47 -40.98
CA GLY A 410 25.61 -9.62 -40.40
C GLY A 410 26.25 -9.25 -39.07
N GLU A 411 27.25 -10.03 -38.68
CA GLU A 411 28.10 -9.74 -37.53
C GLU A 411 28.85 -8.40 -37.70
N ILE A 412 28.95 -7.64 -36.61
CA ILE A 412 29.75 -6.41 -36.57
C ILE A 412 31.22 -6.83 -36.55
N LYS A 413 31.96 -6.48 -37.60
CA LYS A 413 33.39 -6.78 -37.73
C LYS A 413 34.24 -5.68 -37.10
N ASP A 414 35.54 -5.94 -36.97
CA ASP A 414 36.52 -4.92 -36.60
C ASP A 414 36.49 -3.74 -37.57
N TYR A 415 36.68 -2.54 -37.02
CA TYR A 415 36.67 -1.30 -37.78
C TYR A 415 37.67 -0.28 -37.24
N LYS A 416 38.04 0.68 -38.10
CA LYS A 416 38.81 1.87 -37.72
C LYS A 416 37.95 3.12 -37.89
N VAL A 417 37.95 3.97 -36.86
CA VAL A 417 37.28 5.28 -36.94
C VAL A 417 38.26 6.30 -37.49
N THR A 418 38.05 6.73 -38.74
CA THR A 418 38.89 7.72 -39.43
C THR A 418 38.33 9.14 -39.34
N SER A 419 37.00 9.28 -39.32
CA SER A 419 36.29 10.54 -39.16
C SER A 419 34.95 10.31 -38.48
N VAL A 420 34.46 11.32 -37.76
CA VAL A 420 33.17 11.32 -37.06
C VAL A 420 32.42 12.58 -37.48
N ASN A 421 31.15 12.45 -37.86
CA ASN A 421 30.30 13.61 -38.13
C ASN A 421 29.62 14.15 -36.86
N ASP A 422 28.99 15.32 -36.95
CA ASP A 422 28.39 15.99 -35.79
C ASP A 422 27.31 15.15 -35.11
N ASP A 423 26.51 14.39 -35.86
CA ASP A 423 25.43 13.56 -35.31
C ASP A 423 25.96 12.26 -34.68
N GLU A 424 26.99 11.63 -35.28
CA GLU A 424 27.71 10.50 -34.69
C GLU A 424 28.41 10.92 -33.38
N TYR A 425 28.99 12.12 -33.34
CA TYR A 425 29.61 12.69 -32.14
C TYR A 425 28.58 12.99 -31.06
N ALA A 426 27.45 13.61 -31.42
CA ALA A 426 26.36 13.90 -30.50
C ALA A 426 25.77 12.61 -29.90
N LEU A 427 25.51 11.60 -30.73
CA LEU A 427 25.01 10.29 -30.30
C LEU A 427 26.01 9.60 -29.35
N THR A 428 27.30 9.57 -29.73
CA THR A 428 28.35 8.97 -28.89
C THR A 428 28.46 9.69 -27.53
N THR A 429 28.33 11.01 -27.52
CA THR A 429 28.35 11.81 -26.29
C THR A 429 27.19 11.48 -25.38
N LEU A 430 25.98 11.32 -25.91
CA LEU A 430 24.80 10.92 -25.13
C LEU A 430 25.00 9.52 -24.54
N LEU A 431 25.44 8.56 -25.35
CA LEU A 431 25.72 7.19 -24.90
C LEU A 431 26.71 7.15 -23.73
N ALA A 432 27.79 7.93 -23.80
CA ALA A 432 28.80 8.01 -22.75
C ALA A 432 28.27 8.61 -21.43
N ARG A 433 27.19 9.41 -21.47
CA ARG A 433 26.60 10.05 -20.28
C ARG A 433 25.68 9.13 -19.47
N PHE A 434 25.24 8.00 -20.03
CA PHE A 434 24.26 7.14 -19.37
C PHE A 434 24.59 6.77 -17.91
N PRO A 435 25.84 6.39 -17.54
CA PRO A 435 26.15 6.06 -16.15
C PRO A 435 25.91 7.22 -15.18
N GLU A 436 26.23 8.45 -15.59
CA GLU A 436 26.01 9.65 -14.76
C GLU A 436 24.52 9.98 -14.65
N ILE A 437 23.75 9.78 -15.72
CA ILE A 437 22.29 9.94 -15.71
C ILE A 437 21.62 8.96 -14.73
N VAL A 438 22.07 7.70 -14.72
CA VAL A 438 21.59 6.69 -13.76
C VAL A 438 21.93 7.09 -12.33
N LYS A 439 23.17 7.52 -12.08
CA LYS A 439 23.60 7.99 -10.76
C LYS A 439 22.78 9.18 -10.29
N GLN A 440 22.60 10.18 -11.15
CA GLN A 440 21.83 11.38 -10.84
C GLN A 440 20.36 11.06 -10.52
N SER A 441 19.74 10.15 -11.29
CA SER A 441 18.37 9.68 -11.03
C SER A 441 18.26 9.00 -9.66
N ALA A 442 19.22 8.13 -9.31
CA ALA A 442 19.23 7.44 -8.03
C ALA A 442 19.45 8.37 -6.83
N GLU A 443 20.36 9.35 -6.95
CA GLU A 443 20.62 10.33 -5.89
C GLU A 443 19.43 11.26 -5.64
N LYS A 444 18.69 11.61 -6.70
CA LYS A 444 17.54 12.52 -6.63
C LYS A 444 16.20 11.81 -6.44
N TYR A 445 16.19 10.47 -6.49
CA TYR A 445 14.98 9.65 -6.53
C TYR A 445 14.00 10.08 -7.64
N GLU A 446 14.54 10.39 -8.83
CA GLU A 446 13.78 11.05 -9.90
C GLU A 446 13.81 10.25 -11.22
N PRO A 447 12.84 9.35 -11.43
CA PRO A 447 12.74 8.57 -12.67
C PRO A 447 12.61 9.42 -13.94
N SER A 448 12.10 10.66 -13.84
CA SER A 448 11.96 11.55 -15.01
C SER A 448 13.28 11.94 -15.66
N ILE A 449 14.38 11.80 -14.94
CA ILE A 449 15.73 11.98 -15.49
C ILE A 449 16.04 10.87 -16.51
N ILE A 450 15.65 9.62 -16.24
CA ILE A 450 15.87 8.49 -17.14
C ILE A 450 14.95 8.57 -18.36
N THR A 451 13.67 8.93 -18.17
CA THR A 451 12.71 9.02 -19.27
C THR A 451 13.10 10.12 -20.27
N ARG A 452 13.43 11.32 -19.80
CA ARG A 452 13.88 12.43 -20.67
C ARG A 452 15.17 12.10 -21.40
N TYR A 453 16.17 11.56 -20.70
CA TYR A 453 17.39 11.08 -21.36
C TYR A 453 17.10 10.03 -22.45
N SER A 454 16.14 9.13 -22.21
CA SER A 454 15.76 8.11 -23.19
C SER A 454 15.12 8.71 -24.44
N VAL A 455 14.35 9.79 -24.29
CA VAL A 455 13.83 10.57 -25.43
C VAL A 455 14.98 11.24 -26.18
N ASP A 456 15.85 11.98 -25.49
CA ASP A 456 17.00 12.66 -26.11
C ASP A 456 17.88 11.69 -26.92
N LEU A 457 18.16 10.52 -26.35
CA LEU A 457 18.96 9.48 -27.02
C LEU A 457 18.21 8.88 -28.22
N ALA A 458 16.90 8.66 -28.11
CA ALA A 458 16.10 8.15 -29.20
C ALA A 458 16.01 9.15 -30.36
N GLU A 459 15.82 10.44 -30.06
CA GLU A 459 15.81 11.52 -31.05
C GLU A 459 17.16 11.64 -31.77
N ALA A 460 18.26 11.65 -31.02
CA ALA A 460 19.60 11.72 -31.59
C ALA A 460 19.90 10.53 -32.51
N TYR A 461 19.54 9.31 -32.10
CA TYR A 461 19.70 8.14 -32.96
C TYR A 461 18.81 8.20 -34.20
N ASN A 462 17.56 8.63 -34.05
CA ASN A 462 16.63 8.70 -35.18
C ASN A 462 17.10 9.72 -36.21
N LYS A 463 17.59 10.89 -35.78
CA LYS A 463 18.23 11.87 -36.65
C LYS A 463 19.41 11.26 -37.41
N PHE A 464 20.36 10.66 -36.69
CA PHE A 464 21.50 9.94 -37.27
C PHE A 464 21.07 8.87 -38.30
N TYR A 465 20.04 8.08 -37.97
CA TYR A 465 19.52 7.03 -38.83
C TYR A 465 18.91 7.55 -40.15
N PHE A 466 18.28 8.73 -40.11
CA PHE A 466 17.67 9.33 -41.30
C PHE A 466 18.69 10.05 -42.18
N ASP A 467 19.65 10.74 -41.56
CA ASP A 467 20.62 11.57 -42.28
C ASP A 467 21.76 10.75 -42.89
N TYR A 468 22.12 9.60 -42.29
CA TYR A 468 23.24 8.78 -42.72
C TYR A 468 22.85 7.33 -43.00
N ARG A 469 23.34 6.80 -44.13
CA ARG A 469 23.19 5.38 -44.43
C ARG A 469 24.09 4.55 -43.51
N ILE A 470 23.52 3.51 -42.92
CA ILE A 470 24.28 2.52 -42.14
C ILE A 470 24.70 1.36 -43.03
N LEU A 471 23.73 0.77 -43.73
CA LEU A 471 23.96 -0.34 -44.66
C LEU A 471 24.33 0.21 -46.04
N GLY A 472 25.32 -0.41 -46.69
CA GLY A 472 25.79 -0.03 -48.03
C GLY A 472 26.99 0.94 -48.05
N GLU A 473 27.51 1.32 -46.88
CA GLU A 473 28.76 2.06 -46.73
C GLU A 473 29.99 1.14 -46.76
N GLU A 474 31.18 1.74 -46.87
CA GLU A 474 32.46 1.04 -46.72
C GLU A 474 32.57 0.31 -45.37
N ASP A 475 33.37 -0.76 -45.32
CA ASP A 475 33.39 -1.70 -44.19
C ASP A 475 33.67 -1.01 -42.85
N ASP A 476 34.64 -0.11 -42.76
CA ASP A 476 34.95 0.60 -41.52
C ASP A 476 33.78 1.48 -41.03
N VAL A 477 33.22 2.30 -41.92
CA VAL A 477 32.11 3.22 -41.61
C VAL A 477 30.84 2.44 -41.25
N LYS A 478 30.51 1.41 -42.02
CA LYS A 478 29.37 0.53 -41.76
C LYS A 478 29.48 -0.11 -40.38
N ASN A 479 30.61 -0.74 -40.07
CA ASN A 479 30.77 -1.45 -38.80
C ASN A 479 30.81 -0.50 -37.60
N TYR A 480 31.41 0.70 -37.73
CA TYR A 480 31.32 1.75 -36.72
C TYR A 480 29.86 2.16 -36.45
N ARG A 481 29.08 2.44 -37.50
CA ARG A 481 27.66 2.82 -37.39
C ARG A 481 26.77 1.70 -36.85
N LEU A 482 27.08 0.44 -37.17
CA LEU A 482 26.44 -0.72 -36.56
C LEU A 482 26.78 -0.83 -35.07
N ALA A 483 28.03 -0.53 -34.68
CA ALA A 483 28.41 -0.50 -33.27
C ALA A 483 27.67 0.60 -32.50
N LEU A 484 27.53 1.81 -33.07
CA LEU A 484 26.69 2.87 -32.50
C LEU A 484 25.23 2.42 -32.35
N THR A 485 24.67 1.78 -33.37
CA THR A 485 23.29 1.25 -33.33
C THR A 485 23.12 0.21 -32.22
N SER A 486 24.09 -0.69 -32.07
CA SER A 486 24.10 -1.71 -31.01
C SER A 486 24.21 -1.08 -29.62
N ALA A 487 25.08 -0.08 -29.44
CA ALA A 487 25.23 0.65 -28.19
C ALA A 487 23.94 1.40 -27.82
N THR A 488 23.30 2.08 -28.78
CA THR A 488 22.00 2.73 -28.58
C THR A 488 20.93 1.74 -28.15
N LEU A 489 20.81 0.61 -28.83
CA LEU A 489 19.84 -0.42 -28.44
C LEU A 489 20.09 -0.91 -27.00
N TYR A 490 21.34 -1.16 -26.64
CA TYR A 490 21.71 -1.62 -25.31
C TYR A 490 21.37 -0.58 -24.22
N VAL A 491 21.72 0.69 -24.45
CA VAL A 491 21.48 1.77 -23.49
C VAL A 491 19.99 2.06 -23.35
N LEU A 492 19.23 2.21 -24.44
CA LEU A 492 17.78 2.42 -24.35
C LEU A 492 17.06 1.23 -23.71
N SER A 493 17.45 -0.01 -24.05
CA SER A 493 16.87 -1.20 -23.41
C SER A 493 17.18 -1.24 -21.91
N SER A 494 18.38 -0.80 -21.50
CA SER A 494 18.76 -0.71 -20.10
C SER A 494 17.98 0.38 -19.37
N ALA A 495 17.79 1.55 -19.99
CA ALA A 495 17.00 2.65 -19.44
C ALA A 495 15.53 2.26 -19.25
N LEU A 496 14.90 1.66 -20.26
CA LEU A 496 13.53 1.15 -20.18
C LEU A 496 13.39 0.05 -19.12
N ARG A 497 14.36 -0.85 -19.01
CA ARG A 497 14.37 -1.89 -17.97
C ARG A 497 14.44 -1.29 -16.56
N LEU A 498 15.23 -0.23 -16.33
CA LEU A 498 15.27 0.48 -15.04
C LEU A 498 13.91 1.09 -14.67
N LEU A 499 13.10 1.45 -15.66
CA LEU A 499 11.74 1.97 -15.50
C LEU A 499 10.69 0.86 -15.38
N GLY A 500 11.06 -0.42 -15.47
CA GLY A 500 10.13 -1.56 -15.49
C GLY A 500 9.44 -1.79 -16.83
N ILE A 501 9.90 -1.14 -17.90
CA ILE A 501 9.29 -1.17 -19.23
C ILE A 501 9.99 -2.21 -20.11
N SER A 502 9.19 -3.12 -20.67
CA SER A 502 9.65 -4.13 -21.63
C SER A 502 9.85 -3.54 -23.03
N VAL A 503 10.72 -4.15 -23.84
CA VAL A 503 10.99 -3.72 -25.23
C VAL A 503 10.58 -4.81 -26.21
N PRO A 504 9.67 -4.52 -27.18
CA PRO A 504 9.22 -5.52 -28.13
C PRO A 504 10.35 -5.96 -29.08
N LYS A 505 10.27 -7.19 -29.61
CA LYS A 505 11.27 -7.71 -30.57
C LYS A 505 11.13 -7.08 -31.95
N LYS A 506 9.89 -6.83 -32.38
CA LYS A 506 9.47 -6.18 -33.62
C LYS A 506 8.31 -5.25 -33.28
N MET A 507 8.15 -4.16 -34.02
CA MET A 507 7.09 -3.18 -33.85
C MET A 507 6.79 -2.56 -35.21
#